data_AF-A0A937I6N1-F1
#
_entry.id   AF-A0A937I6N1-F1
#
_cell.length_a   1.000
_cell.length_b   1.000
_cell.length_c   1.000
_cell.angle_alpha   90.00
_cell.angle_beta   90.00
_cell.angle_gamma   90.00
#
_symmetry.space_group_name_H-M   'P 1'
#
loop_
_entity.id
_entity.type
_entity.pdbx_description
1 polymer ?
#
loop_
_entity_poly.entity_id
_entity_poly.type
_entity_poly.pdbx_seq_one_letter_code
_entity_poly.pdbx_strand_id
1 'polypeptide(L)'
;MSVNNRAVYDPGGRLLGSEVLDADLQGCINLALRQQNLDSPAQLSVLSCANSEIRELDNIGQLIQLRFLDLGNNLITNITPLENLRQLSGLNLAGNQVNDISPLLNIPSLTSVILDGNPAVPCDQLVSLRQQLGDNLSEPAVCSD
;
A
#
# COMPACT_ATOMS: atom_id res chain seq x y z
N MET A 1 -48.14 -2.38 8.45
CA MET A 1 -47.44 -2.43 9.75
C MET A 1 -45.98 -2.74 9.45
N SER A 2 -45.09 -1.92 9.99
CA SER A 2 -43.66 -1.86 9.66
C SER A 2 -42.90 -3.06 10.21
N VAL A 3 -42.09 -3.73 9.38
CA VAL A 3 -41.06 -4.66 9.87
C VAL A 3 -39.81 -3.83 10.14
N ASN A 4 -39.47 -3.75 11.42
CA ASN A 4 -38.46 -2.89 12.01
C ASN A 4 -37.06 -3.43 11.66
N ASN A 5 -36.36 -2.82 10.71
CA ASN A 5 -34.99 -3.17 10.33
C ASN A 5 -33.99 -2.53 11.31
N ARG A 6 -33.86 -3.08 12.51
CA ARG A 6 -32.87 -2.61 13.48
C ARG A 6 -31.51 -3.25 13.19
N ALA A 7 -30.64 -2.49 12.54
CA ALA A 7 -29.20 -2.74 12.56
C ALA A 7 -28.73 -2.86 14.02
N VAL A 8 -28.01 -3.93 14.31
CA VAL A 8 -27.42 -4.21 15.63
C VAL A 8 -26.33 -3.17 15.88
N TYR A 9 -26.55 -2.33 16.89
CA TYR A 9 -25.61 -1.32 17.38
C TYR A 9 -24.67 -1.98 18.40
N ASP A 10 -23.37 -2.03 18.11
CA ASP A 10 -22.31 -2.32 19.08
C ASP A 10 -21.79 -1.00 19.68
N PRO A 11 -21.85 -0.77 21.01
CA PRO A 11 -21.43 0.48 21.65
C PRO A 11 -19.91 0.74 21.64
N GLY A 12 -19.09 -0.16 21.08
CA GLY A 12 -17.69 0.11 20.74
C GLY A 12 -17.46 0.55 19.29
N GLY A 13 -18.53 0.68 18.50
CA GLY A 13 -18.52 0.84 17.05
C GLY A 13 -17.97 2.16 16.54
N ARG A 14 -16.67 2.19 16.23
CA ARG A 14 -16.14 3.04 15.15
C ARG A 14 -16.57 2.45 13.80
N LEU A 15 -17.83 2.70 13.43
CA LEU A 15 -18.26 2.64 12.03
C LEU A 15 -18.11 4.05 11.46
N LEU A 16 -16.91 4.39 10.99
CA LEU A 16 -16.70 5.56 10.15
C LEU A 16 -16.66 5.05 8.71
N GLY A 17 -17.55 5.57 7.87
CA GLY A 17 -17.77 5.06 6.52
C GLY A 17 -16.53 5.11 5.63
N SER A 18 -16.15 3.96 5.09
CA SER A 18 -15.52 3.64 3.79
C SER A 18 -15.04 2.19 3.86
N GLU A 19 -14.92 1.53 2.70
CA GLU A 19 -14.74 0.08 2.52
C GLU A 19 -13.68 -0.58 3.42
N VAL A 20 -13.87 -1.87 3.69
CA VAL A 20 -13.07 -2.65 4.65
C VAL A 20 -11.61 -2.64 4.20
N LEU A 21 -10.75 -1.95 4.94
CA LEU A 21 -9.31 -2.15 4.88
C LEU A 21 -8.99 -3.58 5.28
N ASP A 22 -8.01 -4.19 4.61
CA ASP A 22 -7.33 -5.39 5.10
C ASP A 22 -7.04 -5.22 6.61
N ALA A 23 -7.44 -6.21 7.42
CA ALA A 23 -7.42 -6.09 8.88
C ALA A 23 -5.99 -5.88 9.40
N ASP A 24 -5.00 -6.46 8.72
CA ASP A 24 -3.60 -6.34 9.09
C ASP A 24 -3.04 -4.98 8.67
N LEU A 25 -3.43 -4.45 7.51
CA LEU A 25 -3.12 -3.08 7.10
C LEU A 25 -3.72 -2.07 8.09
N GLN A 26 -4.98 -2.26 8.48
CA GLN A 26 -5.65 -1.40 9.44
C GLN A 26 -4.97 -1.49 10.83
N GLY A 27 -4.56 -2.68 11.25
CA GLY A 27 -3.79 -2.91 12.46
C GLY A 27 -2.46 -2.16 12.45
N CYS A 28 -1.73 -2.26 11.34
CA CYS A 28 -0.47 -1.55 11.12
C CYS A 28 -0.64 -0.01 11.18
N ILE A 29 -1.64 0.54 10.48
CA ILE A 29 -1.95 1.98 10.52
C ILE A 29 -2.25 2.41 11.96
N ASN A 30 -3.08 1.66 12.69
CA ASN A 30 -3.41 1.97 14.08
C ASN A 30 -2.19 1.94 15.00
N LEU A 31 -1.26 1.02 14.78
CA LEU A 31 -0.02 0.96 15.53
C LEU A 31 0.88 2.17 15.21
N ALA A 32 1.05 2.49 13.93
CA ALA A 32 1.85 3.61 13.47
C ALA A 32 1.33 4.95 14.03
N LEU A 33 0.01 5.16 14.06
CA LEU A 33 -0.60 6.34 14.67
C LEU A 33 -0.24 6.50 16.15
N ARG A 34 -0.33 5.41 16.92
CA ARG A 34 0.03 5.44 18.35
C ARG A 34 1.51 5.70 18.56
N GLN A 35 2.37 5.07 17.76
CA GLN A 35 3.83 5.23 17.86
C GLN A 35 4.29 6.64 17.52
N GLN A 36 3.62 7.28 16.54
CA GLN A 36 3.94 8.63 16.08
C GLN A 36 3.13 9.72 16.80
N ASN A 37 2.28 9.33 17.77
CA ASN A 37 1.39 10.22 18.50
C ASN A 37 0.54 11.11 17.57
N LEU A 38 -0.10 10.47 16.58
CA LEU A 38 -0.95 11.10 15.58
C LEU A 38 -2.41 10.70 15.79
N ASP A 39 -3.32 11.65 15.56
CA ASP A 39 -4.75 11.45 15.72
C ASP A 39 -5.46 11.06 14.40
N SER A 40 -4.77 11.21 13.25
CA SER A 40 -5.34 10.97 11.93
C SER A 40 -4.37 10.27 10.96
N PRO A 41 -4.82 9.25 10.19
CA PRO A 41 -4.05 8.63 9.12
C PRO A 41 -3.51 9.62 8.08
N ALA A 42 -4.24 10.70 7.82
CA ALA A 42 -3.85 11.74 6.86
C ALA A 42 -2.57 12.50 7.26
N GLN A 43 -2.09 12.33 8.49
CA GLN A 43 -0.86 12.95 9.00
C GLN A 43 0.36 12.02 8.89
N LEU A 44 0.17 10.73 8.59
CA LEU A 44 1.27 9.78 8.45
C LEU A 44 2.13 10.16 7.25
N SER A 45 3.44 10.33 7.51
CA SER A 45 4.44 10.54 6.46
C SER A 45 5.28 9.30 6.17
N VAL A 46 5.33 8.37 7.13
CA VAL A 46 6.06 7.10 7.07
C VAL A 46 5.16 6.00 7.65
N LEU A 47 5.02 4.91 6.90
CA LEU A 47 4.31 3.71 7.33
C LEU A 47 5.14 2.48 6.98
N SER A 48 5.43 1.63 7.98
CA SER A 48 6.08 0.34 7.78
C SER A 48 5.16 -0.76 8.29
N CYS A 49 4.78 -1.64 7.39
CA CYS A 49 3.88 -2.78 7.58
C CYS A 49 4.48 -4.07 7.00
N ALA A 50 5.80 -4.21 7.07
CA ALA A 50 6.47 -5.39 6.57
C ALA A 50 6.12 -6.63 7.42
N ASN A 51 5.96 -7.79 6.79
CA ASN A 51 5.64 -9.07 7.46
C ASN A 51 4.31 -9.04 8.23
N SER A 52 3.27 -8.47 7.63
CA SER A 52 1.95 -8.29 8.26
C SER A 52 0.85 -9.13 7.60
N GLU A 53 1.17 -10.03 6.68
CA GLU A 53 0.17 -10.85 5.95
C GLU A 53 -0.86 -10.05 5.13
N ILE A 54 -0.56 -8.78 4.81
CA ILE A 54 -1.44 -7.88 4.06
C ILE A 54 -1.69 -8.44 2.65
N ARG A 55 -2.94 -8.42 2.20
CA ARG A 55 -3.36 -8.85 0.86
C ARG A 55 -3.92 -7.70 0.04
N GLU A 56 -4.69 -6.83 0.69
CA GLU A 56 -5.44 -5.76 0.02
C GLU A 56 -5.01 -4.37 0.50
N LEU A 57 -5.03 -3.40 -0.41
CA LEU A 57 -4.60 -2.02 -0.17
C LEU A 57 -5.76 -1.01 -0.28
N ASP A 58 -7.00 -1.49 -0.20
CA ASP A 58 -8.19 -0.66 -0.31
C ASP A 58 -8.14 0.50 0.70
N ASN A 59 -8.60 1.68 0.30
CA ASN A 59 -8.59 2.90 1.12
C ASN A 59 -7.22 3.37 1.65
N ILE A 60 -6.09 2.83 1.16
CA ILE A 60 -4.76 3.37 1.49
C ILE A 60 -4.59 4.82 1.04
N GLY A 61 -5.36 5.26 0.04
CA GLY A 61 -5.37 6.63 -0.48
C GLY A 61 -5.71 7.73 0.55
N GLN A 62 -6.25 7.37 1.72
CA GLN A 62 -6.45 8.32 2.83
C GLN A 62 -5.14 8.84 3.45
N LEU A 63 -4.02 8.14 3.21
CA LEU A 63 -2.69 8.50 3.70
C LEU A 63 -2.06 9.60 2.81
N ILE A 64 -2.77 10.71 2.67
CA ILE A 64 -2.47 11.76 1.67
C ILE A 64 -1.11 12.46 1.84
N GLN A 65 -0.47 12.32 3.00
CA GLN A 65 0.86 12.88 3.30
C GLN A 65 1.98 11.83 3.28
N LEU A 66 1.68 10.58 2.91
CA LEU A 66 2.63 9.49 2.97
C LEU A 66 3.75 9.69 1.94
N ARG A 67 5.00 9.66 2.42
CA ARG A 67 6.21 9.77 1.60
C ARG A 67 6.98 8.47 1.49
N PHE A 68 6.94 7.66 2.55
CA PHE A 68 7.58 6.35 2.58
C PHE A 68 6.58 5.28 3.01
N LEU A 69 6.50 4.23 2.21
CA LEU A 69 5.65 3.07 2.46
C LEU A 69 6.47 1.79 2.33
N ASP A 70 6.52 1.03 3.42
CA ASP A 70 7.15 -0.28 3.44
C ASP A 70 6.10 -1.38 3.64
N LEU A 71 5.93 -2.20 2.60
CA LEU A 71 5.01 -3.32 2.51
C LEU A 71 5.76 -4.62 2.22
N GLY A 72 7.04 -4.71 2.57
CA GLY A 72 7.86 -5.89 2.31
C GLY A 72 7.31 -7.17 2.95
N ASN A 73 7.49 -8.32 2.29
CA ASN A 73 7.09 -9.65 2.76
C ASN A 73 5.61 -9.72 3.15
N ASN A 74 4.73 -9.37 2.23
CA ASN A 74 3.28 -9.52 2.37
C ASN A 74 2.74 -10.42 1.25
N LEU A 75 1.43 -10.41 1.02
CA LEU A 75 0.75 -11.25 0.04
C LEU A 75 0.00 -10.40 -1.00
N ILE A 76 0.52 -9.21 -1.28
CA ILE A 76 -0.12 -8.22 -2.14
C ILE A 76 0.05 -8.63 -3.61
N THR A 77 -1.04 -8.63 -4.35
CA THR A 77 -1.05 -8.82 -5.81
C THR A 77 -1.44 -7.55 -6.56
N ASN A 78 -2.40 -6.80 -6.01
CA ASN A 78 -2.95 -5.60 -6.63
C ASN A 78 -2.45 -4.33 -5.92
N ILE A 79 -1.80 -3.46 -6.68
CA ILE A 79 -1.23 -2.20 -6.20
C ILE A 79 -1.91 -0.95 -6.79
N THR A 80 -3.00 -1.10 -7.56
CA THR A 80 -3.77 0.04 -8.10
C THR A 80 -4.14 1.09 -7.03
N PRO A 81 -4.50 0.73 -5.78
CA PRO A 81 -4.82 1.74 -4.77
C PRO A 81 -3.69 2.74 -4.46
N LEU A 82 -2.43 2.39 -4.74
CA LEU A 82 -1.25 3.24 -4.50
C LEU A 82 -1.22 4.49 -5.38
N GLU A 83 -1.90 4.51 -6.53
CA GLU A 83 -1.95 5.66 -7.45
C GLU A 83 -2.47 6.94 -6.78
N ASN A 84 -3.25 6.79 -5.71
CA ASN A 84 -3.81 7.91 -4.95
C ASN A 84 -2.77 8.58 -4.04
N LEU A 85 -1.61 7.95 -3.80
CA LEU A 85 -0.56 8.44 -2.90
C LEU A 85 0.39 9.40 -3.63
N ARG A 86 -0.11 10.58 -3.99
CA ARG A 86 0.61 11.58 -4.81
C ARG A 86 1.88 12.19 -4.18
N GLN A 87 2.14 11.91 -2.90
CA GLN A 87 3.36 12.34 -2.20
C GLN A 87 4.36 11.20 -1.96
N LEU A 88 4.03 9.97 -2.38
CA LEU A 88 4.85 8.79 -2.15
C LEU A 88 6.14 8.87 -2.97
N SER A 89 7.28 8.86 -2.29
CA SER A 89 8.61 8.94 -2.93
C SER A 89 9.39 7.64 -2.81
N GLY A 90 9.22 6.90 -1.71
CA GLY A 90 9.87 5.62 -1.49
C GLY A 90 8.84 4.51 -1.24
N LEU A 91 8.97 3.41 -1.97
CA LEU A 91 8.08 2.26 -1.87
C LEU A 91 8.87 0.96 -1.80
N ASN A 92 8.67 0.19 -0.74
CA ASN A 92 9.17 -1.18 -0.65
C ASN A 92 8.01 -2.17 -0.82
N LEU A 93 8.06 -2.95 -1.91
CA LEU A 93 7.13 -4.05 -2.21
C LEU A 93 7.86 -5.40 -2.26
N ALA A 94 9.08 -5.49 -1.74
CA ALA A 94 9.87 -6.72 -1.82
C ALA A 94 9.11 -7.92 -1.24
N GLY A 95 9.26 -9.11 -1.83
CA GLY A 95 8.67 -10.35 -1.31
C GLY A 95 7.14 -10.35 -1.31
N ASN A 96 6.52 -9.81 -2.36
CA ASN A 96 5.07 -9.87 -2.59
C ASN A 96 4.75 -10.73 -3.83
N GLN A 97 3.51 -10.66 -4.32
CA GLN A 97 3.02 -11.41 -5.48
C GLN A 97 2.49 -10.45 -6.55
N VAL A 98 3.08 -9.26 -6.66
CA VAL A 98 2.68 -8.24 -7.63
C VAL A 98 2.90 -8.77 -9.04
N ASN A 99 1.89 -8.59 -9.90
CA ASN A 99 1.90 -9.05 -11.29
C ASN A 99 1.59 -7.94 -12.30
N ASP A 100 1.27 -6.74 -11.83
CA ASP A 100 1.08 -5.55 -12.64
C ASP A 100 1.63 -4.33 -11.88
N ILE A 101 2.67 -3.71 -12.44
CA ILE A 101 3.34 -2.52 -11.88
C ILE A 101 3.00 -1.24 -12.64
N SER A 102 2.11 -1.31 -13.64
CA SER A 102 1.63 -0.12 -14.36
C SER A 102 1.11 1.00 -13.44
N PRO A 103 0.50 0.73 -12.27
CA PRO A 103 0.08 1.80 -11.35
C PRO A 103 1.22 2.67 -10.82
N LEU A 104 2.45 2.15 -10.75
CA LEU A 104 3.59 2.91 -10.23
C LEU A 104 3.98 4.08 -11.14
N LEU A 105 3.73 3.96 -12.45
CA LEU A 105 3.97 5.02 -13.43
C LEU A 105 3.01 6.22 -13.24
N ASN A 106 1.89 6.01 -12.55
CA ASN A 106 0.90 7.05 -12.26
C ASN A 106 1.23 7.84 -10.97
N ILE A 107 2.34 7.52 -10.30
CA ILE A 107 2.79 8.20 -9.07
C ILE A 107 3.99 9.10 -9.42
N PRO A 108 3.78 10.39 -9.73
CA PRO A 108 4.84 11.27 -10.25
C PRO A 108 5.92 11.60 -9.22
N SER A 109 5.65 11.40 -7.93
CA SER A 109 6.58 11.66 -6.83
C SER A 109 7.54 10.50 -6.55
N LEU A 110 7.33 9.34 -7.18
CA LEU A 110 8.09 8.12 -6.90
C LEU A 110 9.54 8.28 -7.36
N THR A 111 10.48 8.08 -6.43
CA THR A 111 11.92 8.20 -6.69
C THR A 111 12.69 6.93 -6.38
N SER A 112 12.11 6.00 -5.61
CA SER A 112 12.72 4.70 -5.31
C SER A 112 11.68 3.62 -5.11
N VAL A 113 11.93 2.45 -5.70
CA VAL A 113 11.06 1.28 -5.61
C VAL A 113 11.90 0.02 -5.46
N ILE A 114 11.51 -0.83 -4.51
CA ILE A 114 12.09 -2.16 -4.33
C ILE A 114 11.04 -3.20 -4.70
N LEU A 115 11.30 -3.99 -5.76
CA LEU A 115 10.42 -5.05 -6.27
C LEU A 115 11.04 -6.46 -6.14
N ASP A 116 12.21 -6.59 -5.51
CA ASP A 116 12.86 -7.89 -5.27
C ASP A 116 11.87 -8.94 -4.77
N GLY A 117 11.96 -10.17 -5.27
CA GLY A 117 11.07 -11.24 -4.83
C GLY A 117 9.60 -11.06 -5.24
N ASN A 118 9.29 -10.31 -6.29
CA ASN A 118 8.01 -10.35 -7.00
C ASN A 118 8.14 -11.09 -8.34
N PRO A 119 8.12 -12.43 -8.35
CA PRO A 119 8.43 -13.24 -9.54
C PRO A 119 7.36 -13.16 -10.63
N ALA A 120 6.17 -12.64 -10.32
CA ALA A 120 5.06 -12.54 -11.26
C ALA A 120 5.07 -11.23 -12.07
N VAL A 121 5.98 -10.29 -11.78
CA VAL A 121 6.10 -9.04 -12.52
C VAL A 121 6.62 -9.31 -13.94
N PRO A 122 5.89 -8.88 -14.98
CA PRO A 122 6.36 -8.99 -16.36
C PRO A 122 7.57 -8.08 -16.63
N CYS A 123 8.65 -8.62 -17.20
CA CYS A 123 9.89 -7.87 -17.41
C CYS A 123 9.76 -6.70 -18.40
N ASP A 124 8.78 -6.73 -19.30
CA ASP A 124 8.48 -5.64 -20.23
C ASP A 124 7.92 -4.40 -19.51
N GLN A 125 7.22 -4.57 -18.38
CA GLN A 125 6.73 -3.46 -17.57
C GLN A 125 7.85 -2.69 -16.84
N LEU A 126 9.03 -3.28 -16.68
CA LEU A 126 10.16 -2.66 -15.98
C LEU A 126 10.87 -1.60 -16.83
N VAL A 127 10.73 -1.62 -18.16
CA VAL A 127 11.46 -0.71 -19.06
C VAL A 127 11.19 0.76 -18.74
N SER A 128 9.92 1.13 -18.59
CA SER A 128 9.53 2.52 -18.29
C SER A 128 9.93 2.93 -16.87
N LEU A 129 9.78 2.04 -15.89
CA LEU A 129 10.19 2.32 -14.51
C LEU A 129 11.70 2.47 -14.38
N ARG A 130 12.49 1.67 -15.11
CA ARG A 130 13.95 1.78 -15.15
C ARG A 130 14.39 3.14 -15.71
N GLN A 131 13.72 3.63 -16.76
CA GLN A 131 13.98 4.96 -17.30
C GLN A 131 13.67 6.09 -16.30
N GLN A 132 12.63 5.91 -15.49
CA GLN A 132 12.22 6.90 -14.49
C GLN A 132 13.11 6.89 -13.24
N LEU A 133 13.49 5.71 -12.74
CA LEU A 133 14.10 5.54 -11.42
C LEU A 133 15.61 5.27 -11.45
N GLY A 134 16.14 4.75 -12.57
CA GLY A 134 17.56 4.40 -12.70
C GLY A 134 18.03 3.46 -11.59
N ASP A 135 19.13 3.82 -10.93
CA ASP A 135 19.75 3.06 -9.84
C ASP A 135 18.87 2.93 -8.57
N ASN A 136 17.76 3.66 -8.49
CA ASN A 136 16.83 3.60 -7.35
C ASN A 136 15.73 2.54 -7.51
N LEU A 137 15.76 1.76 -8.59
CA LEU A 137 14.89 0.61 -8.82
C LEU A 137 15.63 -0.69 -8.50
N SER A 138 15.08 -1.48 -7.58
CA SER A 138 15.50 -2.87 -7.38
C SER A 138 14.51 -3.80 -8.07
N GLU A 139 14.97 -4.55 -9.06
CA GLU A 139 14.14 -5.36 -9.95
C GLU A 139 14.00 -6.81 -9.45
N PRO A 140 12.90 -7.51 -9.78
CA PRO A 140 12.80 -8.94 -9.54
C PRO A 140 13.91 -9.71 -10.25
N ALA A 141 14.53 -10.68 -9.55
CA ALA A 141 15.62 -11.51 -10.08
C ALA A 141 15.27 -12.25 -11.39
N VAL A 142 13.98 -12.48 -11.66
CA VAL A 142 13.49 -13.13 -12.89
C VAL A 142 13.72 -12.30 -14.16
N CYS A 143 14.07 -11.02 -14.02
CA CYS A 143 14.31 -10.08 -15.11
C CYS A 143 15.78 -9.65 -15.24
N SER A 144 16.70 -10.37 -14.59
CA SER A 144 18.12 -10.01 -14.46
C SER A 144 19.06 -10.66 -15.49
N ASP A 145 18.54 -11.14 -16.63
CA ASP A 145 19.31 -11.80 -17.70
C ASP A 145 19.76 -10.86 -18.83
#